data_AF-A0A2M7S431-F1
#
_entry.id   AF-A0A2M7S431-F1
#
_cell.length_a   1.000
_cell.length_b   1.000
_cell.length_c   1.000
_cell.angle_alpha   90.00
_cell.angle_beta   90.00
_cell.angle_gamma   90.00
#
_symmetry.space_group_name_H-M   'P 1'
#
loop_
_entity.id
_entity.type
_entity.pdbx_description
1 polymer ?
#
loop_
_entity_poly.entity_id
_entity_poly.type
_entity_poly.pdbx_seq_one_letter_code
_entity_poly.pdbx_strand_id
1 'polypeptide(L)'
;MSEYSYLVLQSLNEVYKNTKQKMAFKAKNKKEWQAWRKKLKAKIIELLGGFPAKKCALNPQIVSRTEDNTVIREKIVLTSESGVNIPAYLLIPKNLKGPVPAVIALHGHLPEAKEMISGMPALNEERRKYMVDTHHDYGYQIACRGFVVLVPDQRCFGEREDKDMAN
;
A
#
# COMPACT_ATOMS: atom_id res chain seq x y z
N MET A 1 -3.02 -1.75 -46.94
CA MET A 1 -3.19 -2.41 -45.62
C MET A 1 -3.68 -1.34 -44.67
N SER A 2 -4.84 -1.50 -44.03
CA SER A 2 -5.32 -0.51 -43.06
C SER A 2 -4.48 -0.58 -41.78
N GLU A 3 -3.88 0.54 -41.39
CA GLU A 3 -3.23 0.71 -40.08
C GLU A 3 -4.30 0.70 -38.99
N TYR A 4 -4.22 -0.26 -38.08
CA TYR A 4 -5.05 -0.27 -36.88
C TYR A 4 -4.34 0.49 -35.75
N SER A 5 -5.06 1.38 -35.08
CA SER A 5 -4.58 2.06 -33.87
C SER A 5 -4.87 1.20 -32.63
N TYR A 6 -3.84 0.91 -31.84
CA TYR A 6 -3.95 0.19 -30.56
C TYR A 6 -4.20 1.13 -29.37
N LEU A 7 -4.37 2.44 -29.62
CA LEU A 7 -4.56 3.43 -28.57
C LEU A 7 -6.02 3.43 -28.08
N VAL A 8 -6.22 2.98 -26.83
CA VAL A 8 -7.55 2.94 -26.21
C VAL A 8 -7.96 4.26 -25.56
N LEU A 9 -7.05 5.24 -25.45
CA LEU A 9 -7.26 6.45 -24.66
C LEU A 9 -8.49 7.24 -25.12
N GLN A 10 -8.68 7.38 -26.43
CA GLN A 10 -9.86 8.06 -26.98
C GLN A 10 -11.15 7.35 -26.59
N SER A 11 -11.21 6.03 -26.77
CA SER A 11 -12.36 5.21 -26.40
C SER A 11 -12.67 5.26 -24.90
N LEU A 12 -11.64 5.18 -24.05
CA LEU A 12 -11.79 5.31 -22.60
C LEU A 12 -12.33 6.70 -22.23
N ASN A 13 -11.81 7.77 -22.83
CA ASN A 13 -12.28 9.13 -22.59
C ASN A 13 -13.77 9.30 -22.94
N GLU A 14 -14.23 8.69 -24.04
CA GLU A 14 -15.65 8.71 -24.40
C GLU A 14 -16.51 7.92 -23.40
N VAL A 15 -16.04 6.76 -22.93
CA VAL A 15 -16.71 6.03 -21.84
C VAL A 15 -16.79 6.90 -20.58
N TYR A 16 -15.71 7.58 -20.20
CA TYR A 16 -15.69 8.46 -19.02
C TYR A 16 -16.66 9.63 -19.14
N LYS A 17 -16.70 10.31 -20.29
CA LYS A 17 -17.63 11.44 -20.53
C LYS A 17 -19.08 11.00 -20.46
N ASN A 18 -19.40 9.84 -21.03
CA ASN A 18 -20.77 9.36 -21.14
C ASN A 18 -21.25 8.58 -19.90
N THR A 19 -20.34 8.20 -19.00
CA THR A 19 -20.68 7.50 -17.75
C THR A 19 -20.97 8.48 -16.63
N LYS A 20 -22.27 8.66 -16.32
CA LYS A 20 -22.70 9.48 -15.18
C LYS A 20 -22.40 8.77 -13.85
N GLN A 21 -21.58 9.37 -12.99
CA GLN A 21 -21.29 8.79 -11.67
C GLN A 21 -22.54 8.88 -10.78
N LYS A 22 -23.11 7.73 -10.42
CA LYS A 22 -24.33 7.61 -9.59
C LYS A 22 -24.19 8.30 -8.22
N MET A 23 -22.97 8.49 -7.74
CA MET A 23 -22.67 9.07 -6.43
C MET A 23 -21.72 10.27 -6.51
N ALA A 24 -21.76 11.04 -7.60
CA ALA A 24 -20.98 12.27 -7.74
C ALA A 24 -21.16 13.21 -6.53
N PHE A 25 -20.09 13.88 -6.11
CA PHE A 25 -20.11 14.82 -5.00
C PHE A 25 -20.95 16.06 -5.37
N LYS A 26 -21.98 16.35 -4.58
CA LYS A 26 -22.92 17.49 -4.81
C LYS A 26 -23.29 18.24 -3.54
N ALA A 27 -22.66 17.91 -2.41
CA ALA A 27 -23.02 18.51 -1.13
C ALA A 27 -22.59 19.97 -1.08
N LYS A 28 -23.47 20.83 -0.56
CA LYS A 28 -23.23 22.28 -0.39
C LYS A 28 -22.94 22.68 1.05
N ASN A 29 -23.14 21.76 1.99
CA ASN A 29 -22.92 21.98 3.41
C ASN A 29 -22.47 20.69 4.11
N LYS A 30 -22.05 20.83 5.38
CA LYS A 30 -21.51 19.73 6.20
C LYS A 30 -22.50 18.58 6.37
N LYS A 31 -23.79 18.86 6.55
CA LYS A 31 -24.83 17.84 6.76
C LYS A 31 -25.02 16.99 5.50
N GLU A 32 -25.11 17.63 4.34
CA GLU A 32 -25.18 16.95 3.04
C GLU A 32 -23.91 16.13 2.77
N TRP A 33 -22.73 16.66 3.08
CA TRP A 33 -21.47 15.93 2.92
C TRP A 33 -21.42 14.69 3.81
N GLN A 34 -21.83 14.77 5.07
CA GLN A 34 -21.90 13.63 5.98
C GLN A 34 -22.83 12.53 5.42
N ALA A 35 -24.02 12.92 4.93
CA ALA A 35 -24.97 11.99 4.34
C ALA A 35 -24.43 11.33 3.06
N TRP A 36 -23.83 12.12 2.15
CA TRP A 36 -23.19 11.62 0.95
C TRP A 36 -22.04 10.66 1.27
N ARG A 37 -21.14 11.05 2.18
CA ARG A 37 -20.00 10.22 2.60
C ARG A 37 -20.43 8.89 3.18
N LYS A 38 -21.48 8.88 4.03
CA LYS A 38 -22.03 7.64 4.59
C LYS A 38 -22.49 6.70 3.48
N LYS A 39 -23.26 7.22 2.51
CA LYS A 39 -23.75 6.44 1.36
C LYS A 39 -22.59 5.94 0.50
N LEU A 40 -21.63 6.81 0.16
CA LEU A 40 -20.50 6.46 -0.71
C LEU A 40 -19.65 5.35 -0.08
N LYS A 41 -19.32 5.48 1.21
CA LYS A 41 -18.55 4.44 1.92
C LYS A 41 -19.26 3.09 1.92
N ALA A 42 -20.56 3.08 2.21
CA ALA A 42 -21.34 1.84 2.15
C ALA A 42 -21.31 1.23 0.75
N LYS A 43 -21.47 2.03 -0.31
CA LYS A 43 -21.44 1.53 -1.68
C LYS A 43 -20.07 1.03 -2.11
N ILE A 44 -18.98 1.71 -1.73
CA ILE A 44 -17.61 1.23 -2.00
C ILE A 44 -17.39 -0.12 -1.34
N ILE A 45 -17.75 -0.27 -0.07
CA ILE A 45 -17.61 -1.56 0.66
C ILE A 45 -18.43 -2.65 -0.03
N GLU A 46 -19.67 -2.36 -0.41
CA GLU A 46 -20.54 -3.29 -1.15
C GLU A 46 -19.88 -3.75 -2.46
N LEU A 47 -19.38 -2.81 -3.27
CA LEU A 47 -18.76 -3.10 -4.57
C LEU A 47 -17.43 -3.85 -4.44
N LEU A 48 -16.73 -3.72 -3.31
CA LEU A 48 -15.52 -4.49 -2.99
C LEU A 48 -15.84 -5.90 -2.47
N GLY A 49 -17.12 -6.30 -2.38
CA GLY A 49 -17.53 -7.61 -1.86
C GLY A 49 -17.71 -7.67 -0.35
N GLY A 50 -17.67 -6.53 0.34
CA GLY A 50 -17.76 -6.44 1.80
C GLY A 50 -16.42 -6.64 2.53
N PHE A 51 -16.50 -6.75 3.86
CA PHE A 51 -15.38 -7.19 4.69
C PHE A 51 -15.62 -8.65 5.15
N PRO A 52 -14.56 -9.39 5.53
CA PRO A 52 -14.71 -10.75 6.06
C PRO A 52 -15.72 -10.82 7.20
N ALA A 53 -16.66 -11.77 7.13
CA ALA A 53 -17.73 -11.92 8.13
C ALA A 53 -17.19 -12.35 9.51
N LYS A 54 -16.07 -13.09 9.52
CA LYS A 54 -15.37 -13.52 10.75
C LYS A 54 -14.07 -12.73 10.87
N LYS A 55 -13.87 -12.11 12.03
CA LYS A 55 -12.59 -11.51 12.40
C LYS A 55 -11.64 -12.60 12.91
N CYS A 56 -10.34 -12.41 12.71
CA CYS A 56 -9.28 -13.20 13.34
C CYS A 56 -8.40 -12.28 14.21
N ALA A 57 -7.65 -12.88 15.12
CA ALA A 57 -6.59 -12.15 15.82
C ALA A 57 -5.46 -11.82 14.84
N LEU A 58 -4.84 -10.64 14.99
CA LEU A 58 -3.75 -10.20 14.12
C LEU A 58 -2.47 -11.02 14.27
N ASN A 59 -2.27 -11.68 15.43
CA ASN A 59 -1.13 -12.55 15.74
C ASN A 59 0.22 -12.02 15.21
N PRO A 60 0.63 -10.77 15.53
CA PRO A 60 1.86 -10.21 15.00
C PRO A 60 3.06 -11.03 15.46
N GLN A 61 3.92 -11.44 14.52
CA GLN A 61 5.18 -12.14 14.80
C GLN A 61 6.34 -11.36 14.20
N ILE A 62 7.40 -11.14 14.97
CA ILE A 62 8.66 -10.60 14.45
C ILE A 62 9.46 -11.76 13.88
N VAL A 63 9.75 -11.70 12.58
CA VAL A 63 10.50 -12.72 11.84
C VAL A 63 11.99 -12.39 11.81
N SER A 64 12.33 -11.11 11.67
CA SER A 64 13.71 -10.65 11.74
C SER A 64 13.76 -9.18 12.17
N ARG A 65 14.93 -8.76 12.65
CA ARG A 65 15.21 -7.38 13.02
C ARG A 65 16.59 -7.00 12.52
N THR A 66 16.68 -5.87 11.82
CA THR A 66 17.92 -5.23 11.40
C THR A 66 17.87 -3.75 11.77
N GLU A 67 19.00 -3.06 11.70
CA GLU A 67 19.05 -1.64 12.04
C GLU A 67 20.21 -0.92 11.37
N ASP A 68 20.03 0.37 11.16
CA ASP A 68 21.09 1.32 10.78
C ASP A 68 21.24 2.40 11.86
N ASN A 69 21.96 3.49 11.58
CA ASN A 69 22.19 4.55 12.57
C ASN A 69 20.91 5.31 12.98
N THR A 70 19.81 5.20 12.23
CA THR A 70 18.60 6.01 12.38
C THR A 70 17.36 5.20 12.71
N VAL A 71 17.20 4.01 12.10
CA VAL A 71 15.96 3.24 12.11
C VAL A 71 16.25 1.77 12.45
N ILE A 72 15.38 1.20 13.28
CA ILE A 72 15.21 -0.25 13.47
C ILE A 72 14.17 -0.72 12.46
N ARG A 73 14.49 -1.79 11.72
CA ARG A 73 13.60 -2.43 10.76
C ARG A 73 13.25 -3.82 11.26
N GLU A 74 11.99 -4.03 11.58
CA GLU A 74 11.47 -5.35 11.92
C GLU A 74 10.70 -5.90 10.72
N LYS A 75 11.06 -7.10 10.26
CA LYS A 75 10.15 -7.87 9.42
C LYS A 75 9.12 -8.50 10.34
N ILE A 76 7.85 -8.18 10.12
CA ILE A 76 6.73 -8.76 10.86
C ILE A 76 5.78 -9.50 9.93
N VAL A 77 5.03 -10.44 10.49
CA VAL A 77 3.92 -11.11 9.81
C VAL A 77 2.65 -10.89 10.61
N LEU A 78 1.58 -10.46 9.93
CA LEU A 78 0.25 -10.22 10.49
C LEU A 78 -0.77 -11.16 9.85
N THR A 79 -1.72 -11.69 10.61
CA THR A 79 -2.86 -12.44 10.05
C THR A 79 -4.04 -11.50 9.80
N SER A 80 -4.40 -11.27 8.52
CA SER A 80 -5.47 -10.33 8.16
C SER A 80 -6.85 -10.97 8.05
N GLU A 81 -6.88 -12.24 7.64
CA GLU A 81 -8.07 -13.08 7.54
C GLU A 81 -7.66 -14.55 7.73
N SER A 82 -8.63 -15.43 7.94
CA SER A 82 -8.34 -16.86 8.16
C SER A 82 -7.50 -17.43 7.01
N GLY A 83 -6.30 -17.91 7.32
CA GLY A 83 -5.38 -18.48 6.33
C GLY A 83 -4.58 -17.47 5.50
N VAL A 84 -4.67 -16.16 5.79
CA VAL A 84 -3.95 -15.13 5.03
C VAL A 84 -3.05 -14.31 5.92
N ASN A 85 -1.77 -14.42 5.64
CA ASN A 85 -0.70 -13.69 6.30
C ASN A 85 -0.19 -12.55 5.41
N ILE A 86 0.13 -11.41 6.04
CA ILE A 86 0.68 -10.22 5.43
C ILE A 86 2.09 -10.01 6.01
N PRO A 87 3.16 -10.26 5.23
CA PRO A 87 4.49 -9.80 5.57
C PRO A 87 4.58 -8.27 5.43
N ALA A 88 5.25 -7.63 6.37
CA ALA A 88 5.46 -6.20 6.39
C ALA A 88 6.81 -5.84 7.02
N TYR A 89 7.34 -4.67 6.69
CA TYR A 89 8.39 -4.04 7.49
C TYR A 89 7.78 -3.01 8.44
N LEU A 90 8.13 -3.09 9.72
CA LEU A 90 7.87 -2.05 10.71
C LEU A 90 9.18 -1.27 10.93
N LEU A 91 9.17 0.00 10.56
CA LEU A 91 10.29 0.91 10.70
C LEU A 91 10.08 1.76 11.94
N ILE A 92 11.03 1.69 12.87
CA ILE A 92 10.96 2.30 14.20
C ILE A 92 12.17 3.22 14.37
N PRO A 93 12.00 4.52 14.62
CA PRO A 93 13.11 5.42 14.92
C PRO A 93 13.86 4.98 16.19
N LYS A 94 15.21 5.01 16.21
CA LYS A 94 16.01 4.48 17.33
C LYS A 94 15.86 5.21 18.67
N ASN A 95 15.41 6.47 18.68
CA ASN A 95 15.44 7.34 19.87
C ASN A 95 14.05 7.83 20.28
N LEU A 96 13.04 6.97 20.20
CA LEU A 96 11.69 7.32 20.65
C LEU A 96 11.64 7.48 22.17
N LYS A 97 11.12 8.64 22.62
CA LYS A 97 10.89 8.93 24.06
C LYS A 97 9.45 8.63 24.51
N GLY A 98 8.60 8.17 23.60
CA GLY A 98 7.19 7.92 23.82
C GLY A 98 6.48 7.59 22.51
N PRO A 99 5.13 7.48 22.53
CA PRO A 99 4.34 7.24 21.34
C PRO A 99 4.55 8.33 20.28
N VAL A 100 4.69 7.92 19.03
CA VAL A 100 4.77 8.82 17.87
C VAL A 100 3.68 8.47 16.87
N PRO A 101 3.32 9.40 15.95
CA PRO A 101 2.37 9.09 14.90
C PRO A 101 2.87 7.92 14.02
N ALA A 102 1.93 7.11 13.55
CA ALA A 102 2.19 5.98 12.67
C ALA A 102 1.75 6.28 11.24
N VAL A 103 2.49 5.75 10.27
CA VAL A 103 2.19 5.86 8.84
C VAL A 103 2.13 4.45 8.23
N ILE A 104 1.16 4.22 7.33
CA ILE A 104 1.15 3.03 6.48
C ILE A 104 1.66 3.47 5.10
N ALA A 105 2.80 2.93 4.69
CA ALA A 105 3.43 3.22 3.42
C ALA A 105 3.15 2.07 2.43
N LEU A 106 2.38 2.37 1.38
CA LEU A 106 1.96 1.42 0.35
C LEU A 106 2.87 1.51 -0.88
N HIS A 107 3.18 0.36 -1.47
CA HIS A 107 4.03 0.31 -2.66
C HIS A 107 3.22 0.42 -3.95
N GLY A 108 3.85 0.95 -5.00
CA GLY A 108 3.32 0.86 -6.36
C GLY A 108 3.56 -0.51 -7.00
N HIS A 109 3.50 -0.60 -8.31
CA HIS A 109 3.69 -1.84 -9.07
C HIS A 109 5.18 -2.17 -9.31
N LEU A 110 6.06 -1.77 -8.39
CA LEU A 110 7.49 -2.07 -8.51
C LEU A 110 7.76 -3.52 -8.10
N PRO A 111 8.69 -4.23 -8.78
CA PRO A 111 9.01 -5.62 -8.47
C PRO A 111 9.40 -5.86 -7.00
N GLU A 112 10.13 -4.92 -6.40
CA GLU A 112 10.63 -5.03 -5.03
C GLU A 112 9.58 -4.71 -3.96
N ALA A 113 8.39 -4.23 -4.36
CA ALA A 113 7.25 -4.00 -3.48
C ALA A 113 7.64 -3.25 -2.17
N LYS A 114 7.40 -3.83 -0.99
CA LYS A 114 7.74 -3.22 0.30
C LYS A 114 9.24 -2.98 0.50
N GLU A 115 10.12 -3.72 -0.16
CA GLU A 115 11.57 -3.56 0.00
C GLU A 115 12.03 -2.21 -0.55
N MET A 116 11.50 -1.81 -1.71
CA MET A 116 11.74 -0.48 -2.26
C MET A 116 11.28 0.61 -1.29
N ILE A 117 10.06 0.49 -0.75
CA ILE A 117 9.47 1.54 0.09
C ILE A 117 10.13 1.65 1.45
N SER A 118 10.65 0.54 1.96
CA SER A 118 11.32 0.46 3.25
C SER A 118 12.81 0.82 3.22
N GLY A 119 13.34 1.25 2.07
CA GLY A 119 14.75 1.60 1.92
C GLY A 119 15.69 0.41 2.13
N MET A 120 15.34 -0.76 1.60
CA MET A 120 16.04 -2.01 1.90
C MET A 120 17.52 -1.97 1.46
N PRO A 121 18.49 -2.12 2.39
CA PRO A 121 19.91 -2.07 2.05
C PRO A 121 20.39 -3.24 1.18
N ALA A 122 19.71 -4.39 1.26
CA ALA A 122 20.07 -5.60 0.52
C ALA A 122 19.80 -5.54 -0.99
N LEU A 123 19.16 -4.46 -1.48
CA LEU A 123 19.02 -4.24 -2.92
C LEU A 123 20.38 -4.08 -3.59
N ASN A 124 20.50 -4.55 -4.84
CA ASN A 124 21.70 -4.34 -5.63
C ASN A 124 21.95 -2.84 -5.90
N GLU A 125 23.14 -2.50 -6.36
CA GLU A 125 23.56 -1.09 -6.48
C GLU A 125 22.69 -0.27 -7.44
N GLU A 126 22.36 -0.83 -8.60
CA GLU A 126 21.52 -0.18 -9.59
C GLU A 126 20.12 0.12 -9.02
N ARG A 127 19.49 -0.87 -8.38
CA ARG A 127 18.17 -0.72 -7.77
C ARG A 127 18.17 0.25 -6.60
N ARG A 128 19.23 0.27 -5.80
CA ARG A 128 19.39 1.24 -4.71
C ARG A 128 19.56 2.67 -5.25
N LYS A 129 20.34 2.84 -6.32
CA LYS A 129 20.47 4.14 -6.99
C LYS A 129 19.12 4.60 -7.53
N TYR A 130 18.41 3.72 -8.25
CA TYR A 130 17.06 4.00 -8.75
C TYR A 130 16.12 4.43 -7.61
N MET A 131 16.08 3.66 -6.52
CA MET A 131 15.25 3.93 -5.34
C MET A 131 15.45 5.35 -4.80
N VAL A 132 16.70 5.76 -4.61
CA VAL A 132 17.07 7.07 -4.06
C VAL A 132 16.75 8.19 -5.05
N ASP A 133 17.14 8.03 -6.32
CA ASP A 133 16.95 9.04 -7.37
C ASP A 133 15.47 9.32 -7.65
N THR A 134 14.60 8.35 -7.38
CA THR A 134 13.14 8.43 -7.60
C THR A 134 12.34 8.55 -6.31
N HIS A 135 13.01 8.63 -5.15
CA HIS A 135 12.40 8.76 -3.82
C HIS A 135 11.37 7.67 -3.48
N HIS A 136 11.56 6.45 -3.99
CA HIS A 136 10.64 5.36 -3.65
C HIS A 136 10.83 4.85 -2.22
N ASP A 137 11.98 5.08 -1.57
CA ASP A 137 12.23 4.76 -0.15
C ASP A 137 11.50 5.69 0.84
N TYR A 138 10.39 6.30 0.42
CA TYR A 138 9.67 7.29 1.19
C TYR A 138 9.22 6.76 2.57
N GLY A 139 8.98 5.45 2.71
CA GLY A 139 8.66 4.84 4.00
C GLY A 139 9.84 4.94 4.99
N TYR A 140 11.05 4.64 4.52
CA TYR A 140 12.28 4.86 5.29
C TYR A 140 12.51 6.34 5.60
N GLN A 141 12.36 7.20 4.59
CA GLN A 141 12.49 8.64 4.76
C GLN A 141 11.53 9.23 5.80
N ILE A 142 10.29 8.73 5.88
CA ILE A 142 9.31 9.12 6.90
C ILE A 142 9.74 8.61 8.29
N ALA A 143 10.26 7.37 8.38
CA ALA A 143 10.78 6.85 9.63
C ALA A 143 11.96 7.68 10.17
N CYS A 144 12.90 8.08 9.31
CA CYS A 144 13.98 8.99 9.68
C CYS A 144 13.51 10.35 10.22
N ARG A 145 12.26 10.76 9.93
CA ARG A 145 11.64 11.98 10.44
C ARG A 145 10.86 11.79 11.75
N GLY A 146 10.99 10.62 12.39
CA GLY A 146 10.46 10.37 13.73
C GLY A 146 9.08 9.69 13.78
N PHE A 147 8.62 9.12 12.66
CA PHE A 147 7.37 8.37 12.59
C PHE A 147 7.64 6.87 12.69
N VAL A 148 6.69 6.12 13.26
CA VAL A 148 6.68 4.66 13.07
C VAL A 148 6.01 4.35 11.74
N VAL A 149 6.61 3.51 10.90
CA VAL A 149 6.10 3.25 9.55
C VAL A 149 5.88 1.77 9.32
N LEU A 150 4.66 1.38 8.95
CA LEU A 150 4.34 0.03 8.50
C LEU A 150 4.36 -0.01 6.96
N VAL A 151 5.14 -0.93 6.40
CA VAL A 151 5.31 -1.12 4.96
C VAL A 151 4.90 -2.56 4.59
N PRO A 152 3.59 -2.82 4.33
CA PRO A 152 3.10 -4.16 4.02
C PRO A 152 3.27 -4.50 2.53
N ASP A 153 3.41 -5.79 2.22
CA ASP A 153 3.16 -6.26 0.85
C ASP A 153 1.66 -6.30 0.54
N GLN A 154 1.29 -5.64 -0.55
CA GLN A 154 -0.04 -5.75 -1.14
C GLN A 154 -0.24 -7.14 -1.75
N ARG A 155 -1.51 -7.52 -1.94
CA ARG A 155 -1.86 -8.85 -2.47
C ARG A 155 -1.20 -9.04 -3.85
N CYS A 156 -0.61 -10.22 -4.07
CA CYS A 156 0.07 -10.61 -5.31
C CYS A 156 1.41 -9.88 -5.61
N PHE A 157 2.03 -9.22 -4.63
CA PHE A 157 3.34 -8.56 -4.80
C PHE A 157 4.33 -9.00 -3.75
N GLY A 158 5.62 -8.83 -4.04
CA GLY A 158 6.72 -9.06 -3.11
C GLY A 158 6.75 -10.51 -2.62
N GLU A 159 6.65 -10.70 -1.32
CA GLU A 159 6.61 -12.04 -0.71
C GLU A 159 5.26 -12.74 -0.84
N ARG A 160 4.27 -12.07 -1.43
CA ARG A 160 2.92 -12.59 -1.67
C ARG A 160 2.65 -12.88 -3.14
N GLU A 161 3.68 -12.84 -3.97
CA GLU A 161 3.65 -13.30 -5.35
C GLU A 161 3.69 -14.83 -5.39
N ASP A 162 2.90 -15.43 -6.28
CA ASP A 162 2.89 -16.87 -6.49
C ASP A 162 4.00 -17.26 -7.47
N LYS A 163 5.19 -17.54 -6.92
CA LYS A 163 6.39 -17.82 -7.71
C LYS A 163 6.40 -19.22 -8.33
N ASP A 164 5.56 -20.12 -7.83
CA ASP A 164 5.53 -21.52 -8.25
C ASP A 164 4.56 -21.78 -9.42
N MET A 165 3.78 -20.78 -9.84
CA MET A 165 2.89 -20.85 -11.01
C MET A 165 3.58 -20.46 -12.33
N ALA A 166 4.88 -20.16 -12.31
CA ALA A 166 5.66 -19.70 -13.47
C ALA A 166 6.44 -20.83 -14.19
N ASN A 167 6.21 -22.10 -13.84
CA ASN A 167 6.79 -23.27 -14.49
C ASN A 167 5.76 -24.09 -15.27
#